data_AF-A0A345HX76-F1
#
_entry.id   AF-A0A345HX76-F1
#
_cell.length_a   1.000
_cell.length_b   1.000
_cell.length_c   1.000
_cell.angle_alpha   90.00
_cell.angle_beta   90.00
_cell.angle_gamma   90.00
#
_symmetry.space_group_name_H-M   'P 1'
#
loop_
_entity.id
_entity.type
_entity.pdbx_description
1 polymer ?
#
loop_
_entity_poly.entity_id
_entity_poly.type
_entity_poly.pdbx_seq_one_letter_code
_entity_poly.pdbx_strand_id
1 'polypeptide(L)'
;MGEGRAGWLRVPVGADAERWTTRGRCRLVLFVVHNVTSATRLLDVLPLFRDDLRVQSLITCTGSSPFQAGVAELMAETGVPVLPWEQALALPAHLAISASFGGRLPLLDAPLTVLSHGVGYNKRLATPDTGHRTPDTGRPSPVFGLSPEWLLADGSPVADAMVLSHPEQLDRLRAACPEAAPTAVIAGDPCFDRILAALPHRERFRRALDVRPGQRLVLLNSTWNPDALFGDGGADDVLPSLLPRLTAELPADEYRVAAVLHPNIWHGHGPGQIRAWLDRARRGGLALVDPLEGWRQALIAADAVIGDAGSVSYYAAALGVPVLMGAEPSDGLDAASPVAAFVRRAPRLSPYAPLRAQLDALLNGPVSAPGSRPGPGPGSGPASGPGPAELVSSVPGEAATLLRRHFYRLIGIPEPDEPALLDPLPLPPYERTVRTAPLRVVTRLPPNGGIEVSRYADPRSEPAGEGDAHTAVHEDTLDPGRLALADVIFRDGAADDVRFGGPERWTAEILTRHPHCSVAAFITGPGTCLARVGGTNSAGTLLRLDGGAWAADPALHVSALHAHLAAGGKVEELTAAGLTVRTGRHTHRVTVTIADPAPVTPRAR
;
A
#
# COMPACT_ATOMS: atom_id res chain seq x y z
N MET A 1 -45.92 3.31 24.38
CA MET A 1 -44.77 2.79 23.62
C MET A 1 -44.32 3.93 22.72
N GLY A 2 -43.27 4.65 23.10
CA GLY A 2 -42.81 5.80 22.33
C GLY A 2 -42.29 5.33 20.97
N GLU A 3 -42.81 5.89 19.89
CA GLU A 3 -42.25 5.74 18.55
C GLU A 3 -40.79 6.20 18.60
N GLY A 4 -39.85 5.25 18.60
CA GLY A 4 -38.45 5.59 18.42
C GLY A 4 -38.29 6.29 17.08
N ARG A 5 -37.56 7.42 17.06
CA ARG A 5 -37.17 8.08 15.80
C ARG A 5 -36.54 7.02 14.87
N ALA A 6 -37.06 6.90 13.66
CA ALA A 6 -36.61 5.89 12.71
C ALA A 6 -35.08 5.95 12.54
N GLY A 7 -34.41 4.81 12.63
CA GLY A 7 -32.95 4.69 12.48
C GLY A 7 -32.14 4.93 13.77
N TRP A 8 -32.74 5.40 14.87
CA TRP A 8 -32.01 5.52 16.14
C TRP A 8 -31.70 4.15 16.75
N LEU A 9 -30.47 3.99 17.20
CA LEU A 9 -30.01 2.80 17.90
C LEU A 9 -30.73 2.68 19.25
N ARG A 10 -31.42 1.56 19.48
CA ARG A 10 -32.21 1.34 20.70
C ARG A 10 -31.39 0.85 21.89
N VAL A 11 -30.35 0.05 21.65
CA VAL A 11 -29.44 -0.53 22.64
C VAL A 11 -28.02 -0.38 22.07
N PRO A 12 -27.03 0.13 22.83
CA PRO A 12 -27.03 0.29 24.29
C PRO A 12 -27.40 1.71 24.80
N VAL A 13 -27.82 2.63 23.92
CA VAL A 13 -28.00 4.07 24.28
C VAL A 13 -29.37 4.68 23.98
N GLY A 14 -30.34 3.90 23.52
CA GLY A 14 -31.71 4.40 23.29
C GLY A 14 -32.48 4.65 24.59
N ALA A 15 -33.64 5.31 24.49
CA ALA A 15 -34.46 5.71 25.65
C ALA A 15 -34.87 4.55 26.59
N ASP A 16 -35.02 3.33 26.06
CA ASP A 16 -35.33 2.13 26.85
C ASP A 16 -34.11 1.22 27.08
N ALA A 17 -32.89 1.67 26.72
CA ALA A 17 -31.72 0.81 26.70
C ALA A 17 -31.36 0.22 28.06
N GLU A 18 -31.59 0.95 29.16
CA GLU A 18 -31.30 0.49 30.52
C GLU A 18 -31.99 -0.85 30.87
N ARG A 19 -33.16 -1.12 30.27
CA ARG A 19 -33.90 -2.38 30.49
C ARG A 19 -33.25 -3.58 29.82
N TRP A 20 -32.48 -3.34 28.76
CA TRP A 20 -31.94 -4.38 27.88
C TRP A 20 -30.40 -4.47 27.91
N THR A 21 -29.74 -3.45 28.44
CA THR A 21 -28.28 -3.36 28.47
C THR A 21 -27.73 -4.09 29.69
N THR A 22 -27.08 -5.23 29.47
CA THR A 22 -26.47 -6.04 30.55
C THR A 22 -25.44 -5.25 31.37
N ARG A 23 -24.65 -4.38 30.72
CA ARG A 23 -23.65 -3.50 31.37
C ARG A 23 -24.08 -2.03 31.33
N GLY A 24 -25.17 -1.68 32.03
CA GLY A 24 -25.74 -0.34 32.00
C GLY A 24 -24.95 0.78 32.70
N ARG A 25 -23.77 0.50 33.27
CA ARG A 25 -22.94 1.47 34.02
C ARG A 25 -21.64 1.86 33.31
N CYS A 26 -21.50 1.51 32.03
CA CYS A 26 -20.30 1.81 31.28
C CYS A 26 -20.13 3.31 31.00
N ARG A 27 -18.88 3.76 30.98
CA ARG A 27 -18.48 5.05 30.43
C ARG A 27 -18.53 4.96 28.90
N LEU A 28 -19.29 5.84 28.28
CA LEU A 28 -19.47 5.90 26.84
C LEU A 28 -18.31 6.64 26.18
N VAL A 29 -17.64 5.99 25.23
CA VAL A 29 -16.60 6.59 24.39
C VAL A 29 -17.10 6.60 22.95
N LEU A 30 -17.22 7.80 22.38
CA LEU A 30 -17.76 8.02 21.05
C LEU A 30 -16.63 8.30 20.05
N PHE A 31 -16.49 7.44 19.04
CA PHE A 31 -15.60 7.66 17.91
C PHE A 31 -16.37 8.38 16.79
N VAL A 32 -15.89 9.56 16.40
CA VAL A 32 -16.56 10.46 15.44
C VAL A 32 -15.84 10.44 14.10
N VAL A 33 -16.43 9.73 13.15
CA VAL A 33 -15.90 9.55 11.79
C VAL A 33 -16.37 10.67 10.87
N HIS A 34 -15.46 11.21 10.06
CA HIS A 34 -15.79 12.16 9.00
C HIS A 34 -15.76 11.50 7.61
N ASN A 35 -14.75 10.67 7.38
CA ASN A 35 -14.53 9.86 6.17
C ASN A 35 -13.68 8.64 6.50
N VAL A 36 -13.49 7.76 5.51
CA VAL A 36 -12.71 6.51 5.66
C VAL A 36 -11.31 6.77 6.21
N THR A 37 -10.64 7.83 5.77
CA THR A 37 -9.27 8.13 6.26
C THR A 37 -9.28 8.46 7.75
N SER A 38 -10.22 9.30 8.22
CA SER A 38 -10.36 9.56 9.66
C SER A 38 -10.74 8.30 10.44
N ALA A 39 -11.56 7.42 9.87
CA ALA A 39 -11.91 6.15 10.50
C ALA A 39 -10.65 5.30 10.73
N THR A 40 -9.75 5.16 9.74
CA THR A 40 -8.52 4.38 9.91
C THR A 40 -7.63 4.87 11.06
N ARG A 41 -7.61 6.19 11.34
CA ARG A 41 -6.89 6.77 12.49
C ARG A 41 -7.57 6.46 13.82
N LEU A 42 -8.90 6.47 13.85
CA LEU A 42 -9.67 6.09 15.03
C LEU A 42 -9.54 4.60 15.35
N LEU A 43 -9.43 3.75 14.32
CA LEU A 43 -9.15 2.32 14.47
C LEU A 43 -7.77 2.06 15.08
N ASP A 44 -6.77 2.94 14.88
CA ASP A 44 -5.46 2.81 15.52
C ASP A 44 -5.56 2.93 17.06
N VAL A 45 -6.53 3.68 17.58
CA VAL A 45 -6.66 3.98 19.02
C VAL A 45 -7.83 3.26 19.71
N LEU A 46 -8.75 2.66 18.96
CA LEU A 46 -9.82 1.82 19.50
C LEU A 46 -9.32 0.72 20.47
N PRO A 47 -8.18 0.02 20.21
CA PRO A 47 -7.66 -1.01 21.10
C PRO A 47 -7.18 -0.52 22.47
N LEU A 48 -7.09 0.81 22.70
CA LEU A 48 -6.70 1.38 23.99
C LEU A 48 -7.77 1.20 25.09
N PHE A 49 -8.99 0.79 24.70
CA PHE A 49 -10.08 0.47 25.63
C PHE A 49 -10.32 -1.04 25.79
N ARG A 50 -9.46 -1.89 25.20
CA ARG A 50 -9.61 -3.35 25.27
C ARG A 50 -9.64 -3.84 26.73
N ASP A 51 -10.41 -4.90 26.97
CA ASP A 51 -10.52 -5.58 28.27
C ASP A 51 -10.99 -4.69 29.45
N ASP A 52 -11.34 -3.42 29.22
CA ASP A 52 -11.95 -2.59 30.25
C ASP A 52 -13.47 -2.69 30.19
N LEU A 53 -13.99 -3.55 31.04
CA LEU A 53 -15.42 -3.79 31.14
C LEU A 53 -16.22 -2.57 31.66
N ARG A 54 -15.56 -1.48 32.08
CA ARG A 54 -16.19 -0.22 32.50
C ARG A 54 -16.45 0.71 31.32
N VAL A 55 -15.97 0.40 30.11
CA VAL A 55 -16.09 1.25 28.92
C VAL A 55 -17.03 0.62 27.88
N GLN A 56 -17.80 1.47 27.20
CA GLN A 56 -18.61 1.11 26.05
C GLN A 56 -18.23 2.04 24.89
N SER A 57 -17.60 1.48 23.86
CA SER A 57 -17.29 2.19 22.63
C SER A 57 -18.53 2.29 21.72
N LEU A 58 -18.66 3.41 21.03
CA LEU A 58 -19.72 3.70 20.06
C LEU A 58 -19.10 4.43 18.87
N ILE A 59 -19.66 4.28 17.68
CA ILE A 59 -19.17 4.96 16.46
C ILE A 59 -20.29 5.78 15.83
N THR A 60 -20.00 7.01 15.43
CA THR A 60 -20.91 7.81 14.60
C THR A 60 -20.17 8.38 13.39
N CYS A 61 -20.91 8.70 12.32
CA CYS A 61 -20.38 9.42 11.17
C CYS A 61 -21.08 10.77 11.05
N THR A 62 -20.33 11.85 10.86
CA THR A 62 -20.90 13.20 10.75
C THR A 62 -21.73 13.43 9.48
N GLY A 63 -21.58 12.58 8.46
CA GLY A 63 -22.24 12.71 7.16
C GLY A 63 -21.83 13.94 6.35
N SER A 64 -20.84 14.72 6.81
CA SER A 64 -20.51 16.04 6.25
C SER A 64 -19.38 16.02 5.23
N SER A 65 -18.68 14.88 5.05
CA SER A 65 -17.60 14.78 4.06
C SER A 65 -18.18 14.58 2.65
N PRO A 66 -17.56 15.14 1.60
CA PRO A 66 -17.88 14.73 0.23
C PRO A 66 -17.53 13.27 -0.08
N PHE A 67 -16.70 12.61 0.75
CA PHE A 67 -16.29 11.21 0.60
C PHE A 67 -17.00 10.30 1.61
N GLN A 68 -18.28 9.98 1.36
CA GLN A 68 -19.09 9.10 2.24
C GLN A 68 -19.00 7.61 1.89
N ALA A 69 -18.69 7.27 0.64
CA ALA A 69 -18.63 5.87 0.21
C ALA A 69 -17.60 5.08 1.04
N GLY A 70 -17.95 3.85 1.45
CA GLY A 70 -17.09 2.96 2.24
C GLY A 70 -17.10 3.23 3.75
N VAL A 71 -17.67 4.35 4.23
CA VAL A 71 -17.68 4.67 5.66
C VAL A 71 -18.61 3.74 6.44
N ALA A 72 -19.82 3.49 5.91
CA ALA A 72 -20.80 2.63 6.58
C ALA A 72 -20.30 1.19 6.70
N GLU A 73 -19.71 0.66 5.62
CA GLU A 73 -19.13 -0.66 5.55
C GLU A 73 -17.98 -0.82 6.56
N LEU A 74 -17.03 0.13 6.55
CA LEU A 74 -15.90 0.10 7.48
C LEU A 74 -16.34 0.17 8.95
N MET A 75 -17.34 1.01 9.27
CA MET A 75 -17.86 1.07 10.64
C MET A 75 -18.54 -0.25 11.05
N ALA A 76 -19.28 -0.89 10.15
CA ALA A 76 -19.92 -2.16 10.42
C ALA A 76 -18.92 -3.29 10.68
N GLU A 77 -17.80 -3.32 9.96
CA GLU A 77 -16.71 -4.30 10.13
C GLU A 77 -16.07 -4.26 11.52
N THR A 78 -16.14 -3.13 12.23
CA THR A 78 -15.61 -3.01 13.59
C THR A 78 -16.38 -3.83 14.63
N GLY A 79 -17.65 -4.17 14.35
CA GLY A 79 -18.57 -4.77 15.33
C GLY A 79 -18.97 -3.85 16.50
N VAL A 80 -18.51 -2.60 16.52
CA VAL A 80 -18.88 -1.60 17.51
C VAL A 80 -20.24 -0.99 17.13
N PRO A 81 -21.17 -0.76 18.08
CA PRO A 81 -22.47 -0.18 17.75
C PRO A 81 -22.34 1.19 17.08
N VAL A 82 -23.00 1.34 15.94
CA VAL A 82 -23.02 2.57 15.14
C VAL A 82 -24.33 3.33 15.39
N LEU A 83 -24.25 4.61 15.73
CA LEU A 83 -25.43 5.48 15.92
C LEU A 83 -25.48 6.63 14.90
N PRO A 84 -26.69 7.04 14.46
CA PRO A 84 -26.87 8.24 13.64
C PRO A 84 -26.29 9.48 14.30
N TRP A 85 -25.81 10.42 13.48
CA TRP A 85 -25.20 11.66 13.96
C TRP A 85 -26.12 12.45 14.90
N GLU A 86 -27.40 12.56 14.55
CA GLU A 86 -28.40 13.30 15.34
C GLU A 86 -28.65 12.66 16.70
N GLN A 87 -28.47 11.34 16.82
CA GLN A 87 -28.55 10.65 18.10
C GLN A 87 -27.27 10.88 18.92
N ALA A 88 -26.11 10.89 18.28
CA ALA A 88 -24.84 11.18 18.94
C ALA A 88 -24.81 12.59 19.55
N LEU A 89 -25.41 13.58 18.87
CA LEU A 89 -25.57 14.95 19.40
C LEU A 89 -26.47 15.03 20.64
N ALA A 90 -27.38 14.08 20.83
CA ALA A 90 -28.29 14.03 21.97
C ALA A 90 -27.77 13.12 23.11
N LEU A 91 -26.60 12.51 22.93
CA LEU A 91 -26.03 11.53 23.84
C LEU A 91 -24.95 12.18 24.72
N PRO A 92 -25.12 12.24 26.05
CA PRO A 92 -24.05 12.64 26.96
C PRO A 92 -23.00 11.53 27.02
N ALA A 93 -21.92 11.68 26.23
CA ALA A 93 -20.80 10.75 26.24
C ALA A 93 -19.71 11.22 27.21
N HIS A 94 -18.87 10.30 27.68
CA HIS A 94 -17.81 10.62 28.63
C HIS A 94 -16.51 11.03 27.95
N LEU A 95 -16.39 10.71 26.65
CA LEU A 95 -15.30 11.12 25.77
C LEU A 95 -15.77 11.00 24.32
N ALA A 96 -15.48 12.00 23.50
CA ALA A 96 -15.54 11.93 22.06
C ALA A 96 -14.12 11.99 21.46
N ILE A 97 -13.85 11.16 20.46
CA ILE A 97 -12.56 11.10 19.76
C ILE A 97 -12.81 11.28 18.26
N SER A 98 -12.21 12.29 17.66
CA SER A 98 -12.24 12.53 16.22
C SER A 98 -10.82 12.54 15.65
N ALA A 99 -10.66 12.21 14.37
CA ALA A 99 -9.40 12.40 13.63
C ALA A 99 -9.57 13.43 12.50
N SER A 100 -10.55 14.32 12.63
CA SER A 100 -10.95 15.33 11.64
C SER A 100 -11.68 16.49 12.33
N PHE A 101 -11.77 17.64 11.66
CA PHE A 101 -12.57 18.80 12.08
C PHE A 101 -13.90 18.91 11.31
N GLY A 102 -14.24 17.89 10.53
CA GLY A 102 -15.48 17.87 9.75
C GLY A 102 -16.71 17.65 10.61
N GLY A 103 -17.81 18.33 10.28
CA GLY A 103 -19.07 18.26 10.99
C GLY A 103 -19.20 19.33 12.07
N ARG A 104 -20.36 19.36 12.74
CA ARG A 104 -20.65 20.32 13.82
C ARG A 104 -20.18 19.77 15.17
N LEU A 105 -18.88 19.49 15.29
CA LEU A 105 -18.28 18.90 16.50
C LEU A 105 -18.58 19.65 17.81
N PRO A 106 -18.66 21.00 17.86
CA PRO A 106 -19.00 21.73 19.09
C PRO A 106 -20.38 21.41 19.69
N LEU A 107 -21.25 20.73 18.94
CA LEU A 107 -22.58 20.34 19.42
C LEU A 107 -22.58 19.03 20.21
N LEU A 108 -21.46 18.31 20.29
CA LEU A 108 -21.36 17.08 21.07
C LEU A 108 -21.37 17.41 22.56
N ASP A 109 -22.19 16.70 23.32
CA ASP A 109 -22.21 16.77 24.79
C ASP A 109 -21.19 15.79 25.37
N ALA A 110 -19.90 16.06 25.15
CA ALA A 110 -18.78 15.25 25.65
C ALA A 110 -17.44 16.02 25.58
N PRO A 111 -16.48 15.73 26.47
CA PRO A 111 -15.09 16.16 26.26
C PRO A 111 -14.55 15.63 24.92
N LEU A 112 -14.02 16.50 24.07
CA LEU A 112 -13.58 16.18 22.72
C LEU A 112 -12.05 16.14 22.61
N THR A 113 -11.52 14.98 22.23
CA THR A 113 -10.13 14.84 21.75
C THR A 113 -10.10 14.77 20.23
N VAL A 114 -9.23 15.56 19.61
CA VAL A 114 -8.97 15.46 18.17
C VAL A 114 -7.56 14.92 17.93
N LEU A 115 -7.42 13.99 16.97
CA LEU A 115 -6.17 13.41 16.49
C LEU A 115 -5.84 13.96 15.11
N SER A 116 -4.58 13.82 14.68
CA SER A 116 -4.19 14.17 13.31
C SER A 116 -4.82 13.20 12.29
N HIS A 117 -5.29 13.74 11.17
CA HIS A 117 -5.89 12.96 10.07
C HIS A 117 -4.84 12.14 9.30
N GLY A 118 -3.60 12.62 9.29
CA GLY A 118 -2.43 11.98 8.70
C GLY A 118 -1.20 12.22 9.55
N VAL A 119 -0.02 12.28 8.92
CA VAL A 119 1.23 12.56 9.63
C VAL A 119 1.27 14.03 10.05
N GLY A 120 0.93 14.34 11.31
CA GLY A 120 0.83 15.72 11.78
C GLY A 120 -0.18 16.60 11.00
N TYR A 121 0.06 17.91 11.02
CA TYR A 121 -0.84 18.94 10.47
C TYR A 121 -0.13 19.78 9.40
N ASN A 122 -0.25 19.39 8.12
CA ASN A 122 0.53 20.01 7.04
C ASN A 122 -0.28 20.58 5.89
N LYS A 123 -1.56 20.18 5.76
CA LYS A 123 -2.36 20.53 4.59
C LYS A 123 -3.09 21.84 4.79
N ARG A 124 -3.29 22.58 3.71
CA ARG A 124 -4.21 23.69 3.62
C ARG A 124 -5.51 23.21 2.99
N LEU A 125 -6.63 23.53 3.60
CA LEU A 125 -7.96 23.16 3.10
C LEU A 125 -8.88 24.36 3.26
N ALA A 126 -9.70 24.62 2.23
CA ALA A 126 -10.80 25.56 2.36
C ALA A 126 -11.74 25.09 3.46
N THR A 127 -12.19 26.02 4.31
CA THR A 127 -13.17 25.75 5.34
C THR A 127 -14.52 25.40 4.69
N PRO A 128 -15.28 24.42 5.22
CA PRO A 128 -16.65 24.20 4.78
C PRO A 128 -17.44 25.49 4.98
N ASP A 129 -18.32 25.79 4.03
CA ASP A 129 -19.17 26.99 4.08
C ASP A 129 -20.03 26.94 5.35
N THR A 130 -19.69 27.76 6.37
CA THR A 130 -20.39 27.81 7.67
C THR A 130 -21.69 28.64 7.57
N GLY A 131 -22.20 28.89 6.37
CA GLY A 131 -23.37 29.74 6.11
C GLY A 131 -23.05 31.23 6.05
N HIS A 132 -21.78 31.61 6.22
CA HIS A 132 -21.29 32.97 6.00
C HIS A 132 -20.33 32.97 4.81
N ARG A 133 -20.83 33.34 3.63
CA ARG A 133 -20.00 33.65 2.46
C ARG A 133 -19.01 34.77 2.83
N THR A 134 -17.78 34.41 3.16
CA THR A 134 -16.65 35.35 3.02
C THR A 134 -16.29 35.41 1.53
N PRO A 135 -16.19 36.60 0.92
CA PRO A 135 -15.72 36.74 -0.45
C PRO A 135 -14.36 36.04 -0.61
N ASP A 136 -14.13 35.43 -1.77
CA ASP A 136 -12.82 34.90 -2.15
C ASP A 136 -11.84 36.08 -2.21
N THR A 137 -11.04 36.23 -1.15
CA THR A 137 -10.16 37.40 -0.94
C THR A 137 -8.77 37.18 -1.53
N GLY A 138 -8.56 36.08 -2.28
CA GLY A 138 -7.24 35.69 -2.78
C GLY A 138 -6.24 35.30 -1.68
N ARG A 139 -6.73 35.09 -0.44
CA ARG A 139 -5.90 34.59 0.68
C ARG A 139 -5.69 33.08 0.54
N PRO A 140 -4.50 32.55 0.85
CA PRO A 140 -4.27 31.10 0.89
C PRO A 140 -5.24 30.43 1.85
N SER A 141 -5.69 29.23 1.50
CA SER A 141 -6.54 28.42 2.38
C SER A 141 -5.86 28.20 3.75
N PRO A 142 -6.65 28.18 4.85
CA PRO A 142 -6.12 27.98 6.20
C PRO A 142 -5.48 26.60 6.36
N VAL A 143 -4.54 26.48 7.30
CA VAL A 143 -3.89 25.22 7.66
C VAL A 143 -4.90 24.36 8.41
N PHE A 144 -5.25 23.22 7.82
CA PHE A 144 -6.20 22.27 8.36
C PHE A 144 -5.73 21.77 9.73
N GLY A 145 -6.54 22.04 10.75
CA GLY A 145 -6.30 21.61 12.13
C GLY A 145 -5.25 22.41 12.91
N LEU A 146 -4.76 23.53 12.38
CA LEU A 146 -3.89 24.47 13.13
C LEU A 146 -4.36 25.93 13.07
N SER A 147 -5.18 26.29 12.09
CA SER A 147 -5.68 27.67 11.95
C SER A 147 -6.98 27.91 12.73
N PRO A 148 -7.23 29.15 13.20
CA PRO A 148 -8.39 29.48 14.02
C PRO A 148 -9.74 29.06 13.43
N GLU A 149 -9.88 29.12 12.10
CA GLU A 149 -11.12 28.78 11.39
C GLU A 149 -11.54 27.31 11.55
N TRP A 150 -10.59 26.43 11.88
CA TRP A 150 -10.85 25.02 12.17
C TRP A 150 -10.93 24.73 13.67
N LEU A 151 -10.23 25.53 14.48
CA LEU A 151 -9.99 25.25 15.89
C LEU A 151 -10.93 25.97 16.83
N LEU A 152 -11.56 27.07 16.41
CA LEU A 152 -12.39 27.91 17.27
C LEU A 152 -13.86 27.89 16.86
N ALA A 153 -14.74 27.79 17.85
CA ALA A 153 -16.17 28.11 17.74
C ALA A 153 -16.46 29.27 18.69
N ASP A 154 -16.98 30.38 18.17
CA ASP A 154 -17.25 31.61 18.93
C ASP A 154 -16.04 32.09 19.76
N GLY A 155 -14.84 31.96 19.18
CA GLY A 155 -13.57 32.36 19.81
C GLY A 155 -13.01 31.38 20.86
N SER A 156 -13.71 30.27 21.14
CA SER A 156 -13.27 29.24 22.09
C SER A 156 -12.83 27.97 21.37
N PRO A 157 -11.82 27.24 21.87
CA PRO A 157 -11.39 25.98 21.26
C PRO A 157 -12.52 24.96 21.13
N VAL A 158 -12.65 24.34 19.95
CA VAL A 158 -13.64 23.29 19.65
C VAL A 158 -13.33 21.99 20.41
N ALA A 159 -12.05 21.69 20.62
CA ALA A 159 -11.61 20.46 21.28
C ALA A 159 -11.01 20.77 22.66
N ASP A 160 -11.36 19.97 23.66
CA ASP A 160 -10.71 19.99 24.98
C ASP A 160 -9.26 19.50 24.92
N ALA A 161 -8.95 18.67 23.93
CA ALA A 161 -7.61 18.14 23.72
C ALA A 161 -7.24 18.09 22.25
N MET A 162 -6.18 18.82 21.90
CA MET A 162 -5.54 18.76 20.61
C MET A 162 -4.30 17.87 20.65
N VAL A 163 -4.40 16.64 20.14
CA VAL A 163 -3.25 15.73 20.11
C VAL A 163 -2.25 16.14 19.04
N LEU A 164 -1.00 16.33 19.46
CA LEU A 164 0.15 16.65 18.63
C LEU A 164 1.17 15.53 18.71
N SER A 165 1.84 15.24 17.59
CA SER A 165 2.90 14.23 17.55
C SER A 165 4.27 14.80 17.91
N HIS A 166 4.46 16.10 17.76
CA HIS A 166 5.77 16.76 17.93
C HIS A 166 5.64 18.21 18.45
N PRO A 167 6.56 18.71 19.31
CA PRO A 167 6.58 20.09 19.79
C PRO A 167 6.54 21.18 18.70
N GLU A 168 7.13 20.91 17.54
CA GLU A 168 7.07 21.82 16.37
C GLU A 168 5.63 22.21 16.00
N GLN A 169 4.68 21.28 16.16
CA GLN A 169 3.27 21.53 15.87
C GLN A 169 2.65 22.46 16.93
N LEU A 170 3.13 22.40 18.18
CA LEU A 170 2.71 23.30 19.25
C LEU A 170 3.22 24.71 18.99
N ASP A 171 4.45 24.86 18.47
CA ASP A 171 4.98 26.17 18.12
C ASP A 171 4.19 26.80 16.96
N ARG A 172 3.82 26.00 15.94
CA ARG A 172 2.93 26.44 14.87
C ARG A 172 1.53 26.76 15.37
N LEU A 173 0.98 25.96 16.29
CA LEU A 173 -0.31 26.22 16.92
C LEU A 173 -0.30 27.53 17.69
N ARG A 174 0.72 27.80 18.52
CA ARG A 174 0.87 29.05 19.27
C ARG A 174 0.98 30.26 18.36
N ALA A 175 1.64 30.12 17.22
CA ALA A 175 1.77 31.21 16.24
C ALA A 175 0.45 31.48 15.50
N ALA A 176 -0.30 30.43 15.15
CA ALA A 176 -1.50 30.54 14.32
C ALA A 176 -2.79 30.77 15.11
N CYS A 177 -2.93 30.14 16.28
CA CYS A 177 -4.11 30.19 17.14
C CYS A 177 -3.70 30.02 18.62
N PRO A 178 -3.17 31.08 19.26
CA PRO A 178 -2.77 31.06 20.67
C PRO A 178 -3.88 30.58 21.63
N GLU A 179 -5.13 30.87 21.31
CA GLU A 179 -6.32 30.51 22.10
C GLU A 179 -6.51 28.99 22.21
N ALA A 180 -6.11 28.24 21.18
CA ALA A 180 -6.18 26.78 21.17
C ALA A 180 -4.92 26.11 21.75
N ALA A 181 -3.81 26.83 21.93
CA ALA A 181 -2.57 26.27 22.46
C ALA A 181 -2.71 25.57 23.84
N PRO A 182 -3.54 26.03 24.79
CA PRO A 182 -3.75 25.35 26.08
C PRO A 182 -4.36 23.95 25.97
N THR A 183 -4.99 23.61 24.84
CA THR A 183 -5.61 22.29 24.64
C THR A 183 -4.60 21.27 24.11
N ALA A 184 -3.39 21.69 23.75
CA ALA A 184 -2.39 20.83 23.13
C ALA A 184 -1.89 19.71 24.06
N VAL A 185 -1.80 18.49 23.51
CA VAL A 185 -1.32 17.29 24.19
C VAL A 185 -0.31 16.61 23.28
N ILE A 186 0.96 16.56 23.69
CA ILE A 186 1.99 15.82 22.95
C ILE A 186 1.84 14.34 23.29
N ALA A 187 1.36 13.55 22.33
CA ALA A 187 1.13 12.11 22.51
C ALA A 187 1.61 11.25 21.33
N GLY A 188 2.46 11.80 20.46
CA GLY A 188 3.09 11.04 19.38
C GLY A 188 2.14 10.66 18.23
N ASP A 189 2.54 9.65 17.47
CA ASP A 189 1.79 9.16 16.31
C ASP A 189 1.58 7.63 16.43
N PRO A 190 0.35 7.16 16.74
CA PRO A 190 0.08 5.74 16.92
C PRO A 190 0.28 4.94 15.62
N CYS A 191 0.09 5.56 14.45
CA CYS A 191 0.36 4.90 13.18
C CYS A 191 1.87 4.69 12.99
N PHE A 192 2.69 5.69 13.32
CA PHE A 192 4.14 5.55 13.26
C PHE A 192 4.66 4.51 14.24
N ASP A 193 4.14 4.48 15.47
CA ASP A 193 4.49 3.47 16.48
C ASP A 193 4.22 2.04 15.97
N ARG A 194 3.06 1.82 15.33
CA ARG A 194 2.74 0.53 14.69
C ARG A 194 3.68 0.18 13.54
N ILE A 195 4.10 1.17 12.76
CA ILE A 195 5.09 0.99 11.69
C ILE A 195 6.46 0.59 12.28
N LEU A 196 6.93 1.32 13.30
CA LEU A 196 8.20 1.06 13.97
C LEU A 196 8.24 -0.34 14.60
N ALA A 197 7.17 -0.73 15.31
CA ALA A 197 7.03 -2.05 15.91
C ALA A 197 7.07 -3.19 14.86
N ALA A 198 6.64 -2.93 13.64
CA ALA A 198 6.57 -3.92 12.56
C ALA A 198 7.83 -3.97 11.67
N LEU A 199 8.81 -3.08 11.84
CA LEU A 199 10.05 -3.05 11.06
C LEU A 199 10.80 -4.40 11.04
N PRO A 200 10.94 -5.15 12.15
CA PRO A 200 11.60 -6.47 12.14
C PRO A 200 10.90 -7.51 11.26
N HIS A 201 9.66 -7.27 10.84
CA HIS A 201 8.86 -8.17 10.01
C HIS A 201 8.94 -7.85 8.51
N ARG A 202 9.80 -6.92 8.09
CA ARG A 202 9.98 -6.51 6.69
C ARG A 202 10.01 -7.67 5.70
N GLU A 203 10.82 -8.69 5.95
CA GLU A 203 10.94 -9.82 5.02
C GLU A 203 9.66 -10.67 4.93
N ARG A 204 8.80 -10.67 5.95
CA ARG A 204 7.48 -11.30 5.88
C ARG A 204 6.55 -10.53 4.94
N PHE A 205 6.55 -9.20 5.03
CA PHE A 205 5.74 -8.35 4.14
C PHE A 205 6.23 -8.38 2.69
N ARG A 206 7.54 -8.43 2.48
CA ARG A 206 8.14 -8.66 1.15
C ARG A 206 7.65 -9.98 0.54
N ARG A 207 7.61 -11.05 1.34
CA ARG A 207 7.05 -12.33 0.89
C ARG A 207 5.56 -12.27 0.56
N ALA A 208 4.77 -11.60 1.40
CA ALA A 208 3.33 -11.44 1.13
C ALA A 208 3.05 -10.72 -0.21
N LEU A 209 3.90 -9.75 -0.58
CA LEU A 209 3.83 -8.99 -1.85
C LEU A 209 4.55 -9.67 -3.03
N ASP A 210 4.97 -10.93 -2.87
CA ASP A 210 5.69 -11.69 -3.89
C ASP A 210 7.00 -11.03 -4.36
N VAL A 211 7.67 -10.33 -3.44
CA VAL A 211 9.03 -9.82 -3.64
C VAL A 211 10.03 -10.93 -3.35
N ARG A 212 10.68 -11.43 -4.40
CA ARG A 212 11.69 -12.49 -4.33
C ARG A 212 13.05 -11.97 -3.87
N PRO A 213 13.95 -12.86 -3.40
CA PRO A 213 15.32 -12.49 -3.09
C PRO A 213 15.97 -11.77 -4.28
N GLY A 214 16.60 -10.63 -4.01
CA GLY A 214 17.26 -9.82 -5.03
C GLY A 214 16.39 -8.83 -5.80
N GLN A 215 15.06 -8.90 -5.66
CA GLN A 215 14.19 -7.88 -6.23
C GLN A 215 14.14 -6.62 -5.38
N ARG A 216 14.02 -5.47 -6.05
CA ARG A 216 13.74 -4.17 -5.44
C ARG A 216 12.24 -3.89 -5.51
N LEU A 217 11.59 -3.60 -4.39
CA LEU A 217 10.20 -3.17 -4.35
C LEU A 217 10.12 -1.65 -4.53
N VAL A 218 9.51 -1.22 -5.63
CA VAL A 218 9.17 0.18 -5.92
C VAL A 218 7.69 0.39 -5.60
N LEU A 219 7.41 1.25 -4.63
CA LEU A 219 6.05 1.58 -4.23
C LEU A 219 5.63 2.91 -4.85
N LEU A 220 4.60 2.88 -5.69
CA LEU A 220 3.87 4.05 -6.15
C LEU A 220 2.86 4.45 -5.06
N ASN A 221 2.81 5.73 -4.68
CA ASN A 221 1.72 6.22 -3.84
C ASN A 221 1.16 7.56 -4.31
N SER A 222 -0.12 7.79 -4.04
CA SER A 222 -0.77 9.05 -4.34
C SER A 222 -1.68 9.51 -3.20
N THR A 223 -1.58 10.80 -2.85
CA THR A 223 -2.63 11.54 -2.16
C THR A 223 -3.83 11.76 -3.09
N TRP A 224 -4.86 12.42 -2.60
CA TRP A 224 -6.04 12.84 -3.37
C TRP A 224 -5.95 14.32 -3.74
N ASN A 225 -6.74 14.72 -4.74
CA ASN A 225 -6.87 16.04 -5.41
C ASN A 225 -6.24 16.08 -6.81
N PRO A 226 -6.64 17.04 -7.68
CA PRO A 226 -6.09 17.16 -9.03
C PRO A 226 -4.56 17.29 -9.09
N ASP A 227 -3.93 17.94 -8.10
CA ASP A 227 -2.46 18.10 -8.08
C ASP A 227 -1.69 16.86 -7.56
N ALA A 228 -2.39 15.80 -7.16
CA ALA A 228 -1.76 14.57 -6.68
C ALA A 228 -1.13 13.77 -7.82
N LEU A 229 -0.29 12.78 -7.51
CA LEU A 229 0.34 11.94 -8.54
C LEU A 229 -0.67 11.17 -9.41
N PHE A 230 -1.84 10.86 -8.84
CA PHE A 230 -2.94 10.21 -9.55
C PHE A 230 -3.98 11.19 -10.10
N GLY A 231 -3.75 12.50 -9.95
CA GLY A 231 -4.59 13.57 -10.51
C GLY A 231 -4.04 14.10 -11.84
N ASP A 232 -4.81 14.97 -12.47
CA ASP A 232 -4.58 15.55 -13.80
C ASP A 232 -4.42 17.09 -13.79
N GLY A 233 -4.38 17.70 -12.60
CA GLY A 233 -4.37 19.16 -12.40
C GLY A 233 -2.97 19.78 -12.28
N GLY A 234 -1.92 18.96 -12.20
CA GLY A 234 -0.53 19.44 -12.17
C GLY A 234 -0.08 20.02 -13.52
N ALA A 235 1.10 20.63 -13.53
CA ALA A 235 1.69 21.19 -14.76
C ALA A 235 1.85 20.15 -15.88
N ASP A 236 2.15 18.90 -15.50
CA ASP A 236 2.19 17.73 -16.39
C ASP A 236 1.37 16.58 -15.76
N ASP A 237 0.46 15.98 -16.52
CA ASP A 237 -0.15 14.69 -16.15
C ASP A 237 0.85 13.55 -16.44
N VAL A 238 1.66 13.23 -15.43
CA VAL A 238 2.73 12.25 -15.56
C VAL A 238 2.23 10.81 -15.53
N LEU A 239 1.05 10.54 -14.94
CA LEU A 239 0.59 9.19 -14.64
C LEU A 239 0.40 8.31 -15.90
N PRO A 240 -0.26 8.78 -16.98
CA PRO A 240 -0.41 8.02 -18.23
C PRO A 240 0.93 7.60 -18.84
N SER A 241 1.96 8.42 -18.66
CA SER A 241 3.32 8.10 -19.12
C SER A 241 4.04 7.16 -18.16
N LEU A 242 3.88 7.33 -16.84
CA LEU A 242 4.57 6.58 -15.81
C LEU A 242 4.11 5.12 -15.72
N LEU A 243 2.79 4.89 -15.76
CA LEU A 243 2.20 3.55 -15.61
C LEU A 243 2.79 2.48 -16.56
N PRO A 244 2.87 2.69 -17.88
CA PRO A 244 3.48 1.70 -18.78
C PRO A 244 4.98 1.53 -18.52
N ARG A 245 5.67 2.58 -18.07
CA ARG A 245 7.13 2.56 -17.84
C ARG A 245 7.51 1.75 -16.61
N LEU A 246 6.65 1.71 -15.59
CA LEU A 246 6.82 0.86 -14.40
C LEU A 246 7.00 -0.62 -14.75
N THR A 247 6.34 -1.09 -15.81
CA THR A 247 6.39 -2.51 -16.22
C THR A 247 7.26 -2.75 -17.45
N ALA A 248 7.42 -1.75 -18.31
CA ALA A 248 8.19 -1.83 -19.56
C ALA A 248 9.68 -1.54 -19.39
N GLU A 249 10.08 -0.69 -18.44
CA GLU A 249 11.49 -0.30 -18.25
C GLU A 249 12.17 -1.02 -17.09
N LEU A 250 11.39 -1.59 -16.17
CA LEU A 250 11.90 -2.30 -14.99
C LEU A 250 11.86 -3.81 -15.23
N PRO A 251 13.00 -4.51 -15.27
CA PRO A 251 13.02 -5.96 -15.45
C PRO A 251 12.21 -6.67 -14.35
N ALA A 252 11.28 -7.52 -14.76
CA ALA A 252 10.31 -8.21 -13.89
C ALA A 252 10.94 -9.06 -12.79
N ASP A 253 12.19 -9.49 -12.98
CA ASP A 253 12.96 -10.35 -12.06
C ASP A 253 13.95 -9.57 -11.19
N GLU A 254 14.13 -8.27 -11.46
CA GLU A 254 14.94 -7.35 -10.65
C GLU A 254 14.08 -6.37 -9.85
N TYR A 255 12.84 -6.11 -10.30
CA TYR A 255 11.93 -5.16 -9.66
C TYR A 255 10.54 -5.77 -9.44
N ARG A 256 9.95 -5.40 -8.31
CA ARG A 256 8.53 -5.56 -8.00
C ARG A 256 7.92 -4.16 -7.89
N VAL A 257 6.74 -3.96 -8.45
CA VAL A 257 6.02 -2.67 -8.39
C VAL A 257 4.69 -2.82 -7.65
N ALA A 258 4.40 -1.95 -6.68
CA ALA A 258 3.12 -1.92 -5.98
C ALA A 258 2.56 -0.50 -5.96
N ALA A 259 1.24 -0.35 -5.82
CA ALA A 259 0.58 0.94 -5.70
C ALA A 259 -0.28 1.01 -4.43
N VAL A 260 -0.12 2.09 -3.67
CA VAL A 260 -0.96 2.48 -2.53
C VAL A 260 -1.64 3.81 -2.87
N LEU A 261 -2.95 3.78 -3.09
CA LEU A 261 -3.73 4.98 -3.37
C LEU A 261 -4.50 5.39 -2.12
N HIS A 262 -4.59 6.71 -1.89
CA HIS A 262 -5.34 7.24 -0.76
C HIS A 262 -6.81 6.76 -0.77
N PRO A 263 -7.43 6.47 0.40
CA PRO A 263 -8.82 6.02 0.46
C PRO A 263 -9.81 6.93 -0.29
N ASN A 264 -9.63 8.26 -0.25
CA ASN A 264 -10.50 9.18 -0.99
C ASN A 264 -10.46 8.98 -2.52
N ILE A 265 -9.36 8.48 -3.10
CA ILE A 265 -9.31 8.12 -4.53
C ILE A 265 -10.24 6.92 -4.79
N TRP A 266 -10.09 5.87 -3.98
CA TRP A 266 -10.89 4.66 -4.07
C TRP A 266 -12.39 4.90 -3.92
N HIS A 267 -12.75 5.67 -2.89
CA HIS A 267 -14.15 5.93 -2.56
C HIS A 267 -14.76 7.06 -3.41
N GLY A 268 -13.93 7.96 -3.95
CA GLY A 268 -14.38 9.01 -4.86
C GLY A 268 -14.69 8.51 -6.27
N HIS A 269 -13.83 7.65 -6.83
CA HIS A 269 -13.99 7.13 -8.21
C HIS A 269 -14.60 5.72 -8.26
N GLY A 270 -14.58 4.99 -7.15
CA GLY A 270 -15.04 3.61 -7.07
C GLY A 270 -13.96 2.59 -7.44
N PRO A 271 -13.90 1.44 -6.75
CA PRO A 271 -12.86 0.44 -6.93
C PRO A 271 -12.82 -0.19 -8.33
N GLY A 272 -13.97 -0.28 -9.01
CA GLY A 272 -14.03 -0.75 -10.40
C GLY A 272 -13.29 0.18 -11.36
N GLN A 273 -13.48 1.50 -11.21
CA GLN A 273 -12.85 2.50 -12.07
C GLN A 273 -11.33 2.54 -11.88
N ILE A 274 -10.87 2.49 -10.63
CA ILE A 274 -9.43 2.42 -10.31
C ILE A 274 -8.78 1.18 -10.95
N ARG A 275 -9.42 0.02 -10.83
CA ARG A 275 -8.93 -1.22 -11.44
C ARG A 275 -8.90 -1.16 -12.97
N ALA A 276 -9.88 -0.48 -13.59
CA ALA A 276 -9.92 -0.28 -15.03
C ALA A 276 -8.79 0.65 -15.52
N TRP A 277 -8.56 1.77 -14.85
CA TRP A 277 -7.44 2.68 -15.17
C TRP A 277 -6.07 2.01 -15.01
N LEU A 278 -5.93 1.15 -14.00
CA LEU A 278 -4.69 0.44 -13.72
C LEU A 278 -4.57 -0.94 -14.41
N ASP A 279 -5.55 -1.36 -15.21
CA ASP A 279 -5.63 -2.73 -15.74
C ASP A 279 -4.35 -3.18 -16.44
N ARG A 280 -3.85 -2.37 -17.39
CA ARG A 280 -2.63 -2.69 -18.15
C ARG A 280 -1.41 -2.83 -17.24
N ALA A 281 -1.24 -1.92 -16.28
CA ALA A 281 -0.14 -1.98 -15.32
C ALA A 281 -0.26 -3.22 -14.42
N ARG A 282 -1.47 -3.57 -13.97
CA ARG A 282 -1.75 -4.76 -13.16
C ARG A 282 -1.43 -6.04 -13.92
N ARG A 283 -1.84 -6.15 -15.18
CA ARG A 283 -1.47 -7.28 -16.06
C ARG A 283 0.03 -7.36 -16.32
N GLY A 284 0.73 -6.23 -16.30
CA GLY A 284 2.21 -6.16 -16.34
C GLY A 284 2.89 -6.50 -15.01
N GLY A 285 2.12 -6.67 -13.94
CA GLY A 285 2.59 -7.09 -12.63
C GLY A 285 2.49 -6.04 -11.53
N LEU A 286 1.82 -4.89 -11.72
CA LEU A 286 1.56 -3.94 -10.63
C LEU A 286 0.63 -4.55 -9.57
N ALA A 287 1.11 -4.68 -8.33
CA ALA A 287 0.23 -4.98 -7.19
C ALA A 287 -0.56 -3.74 -6.81
N LEU A 288 -1.87 -3.88 -6.60
CA LEU A 288 -2.72 -2.80 -6.12
C LEU A 288 -3.09 -3.11 -4.68
N VAL A 289 -2.46 -2.40 -3.74
CA VAL A 289 -2.61 -2.63 -2.29
C VAL A 289 -3.91 -1.99 -1.82
N ASP A 290 -4.61 -2.70 -0.93
CA ASP A 290 -5.82 -2.19 -0.29
C ASP A 290 -5.54 -0.85 0.43
N PRO A 291 -6.47 0.13 0.39
CA PRO A 291 -6.25 1.42 1.04
C PRO A 291 -6.44 1.40 2.57
N LEU A 292 -7.16 0.41 3.12
CA LEU A 292 -7.44 0.28 4.55
C LEU A 292 -6.40 -0.61 5.23
N GLU A 293 -6.02 -1.69 4.55
CA GLU A 293 -5.05 -2.68 5.02
C GLU A 293 -3.80 -2.73 4.13
N GLY A 294 -2.69 -3.27 4.65
CA GLY A 294 -1.52 -3.58 3.82
C GLY A 294 -0.63 -2.40 3.40
N TRP A 295 -1.11 -1.16 3.37
CA TRP A 295 -0.30 -0.02 2.92
C TRP A 295 0.94 0.24 3.79
N ARG A 296 0.84 0.05 5.11
CA ARG A 296 1.97 0.16 6.05
C ARG A 296 2.99 -0.96 5.81
N GLN A 297 2.51 -2.17 5.56
CA GLN A 297 3.30 -3.35 5.26
C GLN A 297 4.05 -3.18 3.93
N ALA A 298 3.38 -2.65 2.90
CA ALA A 298 3.99 -2.30 1.62
C ALA A 298 5.07 -1.23 1.75
N LEU A 299 4.82 -0.20 2.56
CA LEU A 299 5.82 0.83 2.87
C LEU A 299 7.06 0.26 3.58
N ILE A 300 6.87 -0.60 4.60
CA ILE A 300 7.98 -1.26 5.31
C ILE A 300 8.79 -2.16 4.35
N ALA A 301 8.10 -2.85 3.44
CA ALA A 301 8.71 -3.75 2.46
C ALA A 301 9.50 -3.02 1.35
N ALA A 302 9.20 -1.73 1.11
CA ALA A 302 9.73 -0.97 -0.01
C ALA A 302 11.25 -0.77 0.05
N ASP A 303 11.84 -0.63 -1.14
CA ASP A 303 13.22 -0.19 -1.35
C ASP A 303 13.27 1.24 -1.90
N ALA A 304 12.25 1.66 -2.65
CA ALA A 304 12.06 3.05 -3.10
C ALA A 304 10.58 3.40 -3.20
N VAL A 305 10.26 4.68 -3.11
CA VAL A 305 8.92 5.23 -3.30
C VAL A 305 8.89 6.23 -4.45
N ILE A 306 7.88 6.14 -5.31
CA ILE A 306 7.50 7.20 -6.25
C ILE A 306 6.17 7.77 -5.73
N GLY A 307 6.17 9.01 -5.28
CA GLY A 307 5.02 9.56 -4.55
C GLY A 307 4.83 11.05 -4.71
N ASP A 308 3.84 11.58 -4.00
CA ASP A 308 3.52 13.00 -3.93
C ASP A 308 3.63 13.52 -2.50
N ALA A 309 3.07 14.71 -2.21
CA ALA A 309 3.13 15.34 -0.89
C ALA A 309 2.20 14.70 0.18
N GLY A 310 1.81 13.43 0.00
CA GLY A 310 1.00 12.68 0.96
C GLY A 310 1.79 12.13 2.17
N SER A 311 1.04 11.69 3.19
CA SER A 311 1.61 11.12 4.43
C SER A 311 2.48 9.90 4.18
N VAL A 312 2.15 9.06 3.18
CA VAL A 312 2.89 7.83 2.88
C VAL A 312 4.32 8.16 2.43
N SER A 313 4.51 9.17 1.59
CA SER A 313 5.83 9.64 1.16
C SER A 313 6.65 10.16 2.33
N TYR A 314 6.02 10.87 3.27
CA TYR A 314 6.72 11.38 4.44
C TYR A 314 7.07 10.27 5.45
N TYR A 315 6.19 9.28 5.65
CA TYR A 315 6.54 8.08 6.41
C TYR A 315 7.68 7.29 5.77
N ALA A 316 7.74 7.18 4.43
CA ALA A 316 8.89 6.60 3.74
C ALA A 316 10.18 7.35 4.09
N ALA A 317 10.17 8.68 4.01
CA ALA A 317 11.31 9.50 4.37
C ALA A 317 11.73 9.30 5.84
N ALA A 318 10.75 9.21 6.76
CA ALA A 318 10.99 8.91 8.18
C ALA A 318 11.60 7.52 8.41
N LEU A 319 11.30 6.55 7.54
CA LEU A 319 11.90 5.21 7.58
C LEU A 319 13.26 5.13 6.87
N GLY A 320 13.74 6.23 6.30
CA GLY A 320 14.93 6.25 5.45
C GLY A 320 14.74 5.54 4.10
N VAL A 321 13.49 5.34 3.66
CA VAL A 321 13.19 4.85 2.31
C VAL A 321 13.26 6.04 1.35
N PRO A 322 14.10 5.98 0.31
CA PRO A 322 14.26 7.10 -0.60
C PRO A 322 12.99 7.33 -1.44
N VAL A 323 12.66 8.61 -1.64
CA VAL A 323 11.42 9.03 -2.31
C VAL A 323 11.76 9.87 -3.54
N LEU A 324 11.15 9.53 -4.66
CA LEU A 324 11.14 10.30 -5.90
C LEU A 324 9.77 10.99 -6.04
N MET A 325 9.76 12.32 -6.05
CA MET A 325 8.53 13.10 -6.15
C MET A 325 8.00 13.06 -7.59
N GLY A 326 6.88 12.37 -7.78
CA GLY A 326 6.19 12.23 -9.07
C GLY A 326 5.23 13.38 -9.38
N ALA A 327 4.81 14.15 -8.37
CA ALA A 327 3.93 15.29 -8.55
C ALA A 327 4.57 16.56 -7.99
N GLU A 328 4.21 17.70 -8.56
CA GLU A 328 4.63 18.99 -8.02
C GLU A 328 3.94 19.29 -6.70
N PRO A 329 4.66 19.85 -5.70
CA PRO A 329 4.03 20.39 -4.51
C PRO A 329 3.09 21.53 -4.90
N SER A 330 1.80 21.37 -4.63
CA SER A 330 0.84 22.46 -4.74
C SER A 330 0.90 23.39 -3.53
N ASP A 331 0.25 24.56 -3.66
CA ASP A 331 0.00 25.51 -2.56
C ASP A 331 -0.87 24.91 -1.43
N GLY A 332 -1.32 23.66 -1.58
CA GLY A 332 -2.06 22.88 -0.58
C GLY A 332 -1.24 22.45 0.64
N LEU A 333 0.05 22.82 0.75
CA LEU A 333 0.88 22.57 1.93
C LEU A 333 1.18 23.85 2.70
N ASP A 334 1.26 23.74 4.02
CA ASP A 334 1.85 24.80 4.84
C ASP A 334 3.37 24.85 4.61
N ALA A 335 3.87 25.98 4.11
CA ALA A 335 5.28 26.16 3.74
C ALA A 335 6.24 25.97 4.92
N ALA A 336 5.78 26.25 6.14
CA ALA A 336 6.50 26.06 7.40
C ALA A 336 6.56 24.59 7.85
N SER A 337 5.72 23.71 7.30
CA SER A 337 5.61 22.33 7.77
C SER A 337 6.84 21.48 7.42
N PRO A 338 7.14 20.43 8.23
CA PRO A 338 8.17 19.46 7.94
C PRO A 338 7.98 18.75 6.59
N VAL A 339 6.73 18.48 6.21
CA VAL A 339 6.40 17.86 4.91
C VAL A 339 6.79 18.78 3.77
N ALA A 340 6.47 20.07 3.84
CA ALA A 340 6.88 21.02 2.80
C ALA A 340 8.41 21.14 2.71
N ALA A 341 9.12 21.15 3.84
CA ALA A 341 10.58 21.15 3.86
C ALA A 341 11.20 19.88 3.26
N PHE A 342 10.56 18.73 3.45
CA PHE A 342 10.95 17.48 2.80
C PHE A 342 10.71 17.54 1.28
N VAL A 343 9.50 17.90 0.84
CA VAL A 343 9.15 17.92 -0.59
C VAL A 343 10.03 18.88 -1.39
N ARG A 344 10.41 20.03 -0.82
CA ARG A 344 11.35 20.98 -1.46
C ARG A 344 12.74 20.37 -1.74
N ARG A 345 13.18 19.39 -0.95
CA ARG A 345 14.52 18.78 -1.02
C ARG A 345 14.54 17.44 -1.74
N ALA A 346 13.39 16.76 -1.82
CA ALA A 346 13.30 15.44 -2.44
C ALA A 346 13.57 15.52 -3.95
N PRO A 347 14.28 14.53 -4.54
CA PRO A 347 14.49 14.47 -5.98
C PRO A 347 13.15 14.33 -6.71
N ARG A 348 13.07 14.90 -7.91
CA ARG A 348 11.85 14.89 -8.74
C ARG A 348 11.96 13.88 -9.85
N LEU A 349 10.85 13.22 -10.14
CA LEU A 349 10.69 12.40 -11.33
C LEU A 349 10.80 13.31 -12.55
N SER A 350 11.72 12.99 -13.45
CA SER A 350 11.76 13.56 -14.79
C SER A 350 10.86 12.72 -15.71
N PRO A 351 9.75 13.27 -16.25
CA PRO A 351 8.80 12.50 -17.04
C PRO A 351 9.38 11.92 -18.33
N TYR A 352 10.43 12.55 -18.88
CA TYR A 352 11.00 12.19 -20.18
C TYR A 352 12.34 11.44 -20.08
N ALA A 353 12.94 11.31 -18.90
CA ALA A 353 14.18 10.56 -18.70
C ALA A 353 13.89 9.10 -18.31
N PRO A 354 14.73 8.10 -18.67
CA PRO A 354 14.51 6.69 -18.33
C PRO A 354 14.27 6.46 -16.83
N LEU A 355 13.23 5.71 -16.49
CA LEU A 355 12.76 5.50 -15.12
C LEU A 355 13.77 4.67 -14.34
N ARG A 356 14.30 3.62 -14.97
CA ARG A 356 15.31 2.76 -14.34
C ARG A 356 16.55 3.54 -13.92
N ALA A 357 17.05 4.43 -14.78
CA ALA A 357 18.21 5.27 -14.47
C ALA A 357 17.95 6.20 -13.29
N GLN A 358 16.75 6.79 -13.20
CA GLN A 358 16.36 7.64 -12.07
C GLN A 358 16.26 6.85 -10.77
N LEU A 359 15.69 5.64 -10.80
CA LEU A 359 15.61 4.75 -9.63
C LEU A 359 16.99 4.26 -9.19
N ASP A 360 17.88 3.93 -10.13
CA ASP A 360 19.24 3.53 -9.79
C ASP A 360 20.04 4.68 -9.20
N ALA A 361 19.89 5.90 -9.71
CA ALA A 361 20.49 7.09 -9.12
C ALA A 361 19.96 7.35 -7.69
N LEU A 362 18.64 7.19 -7.50
CA LEU A 362 17.98 7.33 -6.19
C LEU A 362 18.50 6.29 -5.18
N LEU A 363 18.55 5.01 -5.59
CA LEU A 363 18.95 3.89 -4.75
C LEU A 363 20.46 3.84 -4.46
N ASN A 364 21.28 4.44 -5.32
CA ASN A 364 22.73 4.54 -5.10
C ASN A 364 23.15 5.89 -4.49
N GLY A 365 22.20 6.81 -4.26
CA GLY A 365 22.46 8.14 -3.73
C GLY A 365 22.73 8.19 -2.21
N PRO A 366 23.10 9.37 -1.67
CA PRO A 366 23.52 9.54 -0.27
C PRO A 366 22.45 9.13 0.76
N VAL A 367 21.17 9.32 0.42
CA VAL A 367 20.01 8.97 1.27
C VAL A 367 19.89 7.45 1.45
N SER A 368 20.43 6.66 0.53
CA SER A 368 20.30 5.19 0.46
C SER A 368 21.53 4.45 1.02
N ALA A 369 22.53 5.17 1.56
CA ALA A 369 23.77 4.57 2.05
C ALA A 369 23.54 3.63 3.27
N PRO A 370 24.29 2.51 3.37
CA PRO A 370 24.21 1.62 4.53
C PRO A 370 24.55 2.36 5.82
N GLY A 371 23.63 2.33 6.80
CA GLY A 371 23.73 3.11 8.05
C GLY A 371 22.79 4.32 8.13
N SER A 372 22.13 4.70 7.02
CA SER A 372 21.16 5.81 6.96
C SER A 372 19.71 5.41 7.34
N ARG A 373 19.41 4.10 7.47
CA ARG A 373 18.12 3.66 8.03
C ARG A 373 18.19 3.85 9.55
N PRO A 374 17.29 4.64 10.16
CA PRO A 374 17.33 4.84 11.60
C PRO A 374 17.16 3.50 12.31
N GLY A 375 18.22 3.07 13.01
CA GLY A 375 18.07 2.17 14.15
C GLY A 375 17.56 2.97 15.36
N PRO A 376 17.03 2.33 16.40
CA PRO A 376 16.48 3.00 17.59
C PRO A 376 17.58 3.62 18.50
N GLY A 377 18.71 4.06 17.96
CA GLY A 377 19.83 4.63 18.71
C GLY A 377 19.92 6.16 18.58
N PRO A 378 20.27 6.90 19.65
CA PRO A 378 20.52 8.33 19.57
C PRO A 378 21.92 8.54 18.97
N GLY A 379 22.01 8.78 17.66
CA GLY A 379 23.33 8.98 17.05
C GLY A 379 23.33 9.06 15.54
N SER A 380 22.96 10.22 15.01
CA SER A 380 23.44 10.67 13.70
C SER A 380 23.99 12.08 13.86
N GLY A 381 25.23 12.29 13.41
CA GLY A 381 26.04 13.50 13.62
C GLY A 381 25.47 14.79 13.00
N PRO A 382 26.24 15.91 13.05
CA PRO A 382 25.71 17.25 12.90
C PRO A 382 25.37 17.57 11.44
N ALA A 383 24.14 17.28 11.04
CA ALA A 383 23.52 17.84 9.85
C ALA A 383 22.23 18.55 10.27
N SER A 384 22.32 19.87 10.47
CA SER A 384 21.25 20.86 10.32
C SER A 384 19.82 20.42 10.71
N GLY A 385 19.52 20.37 12.01
CA GLY A 385 18.15 20.24 12.53
C GLY A 385 17.55 18.82 12.54
N PRO A 386 16.33 18.65 13.07
CA PRO A 386 15.69 17.35 13.21
C PRO A 386 15.34 16.72 11.86
N GLY A 387 15.59 15.42 11.72
CA GLY A 387 15.29 14.66 10.50
C GLY A 387 13.79 14.31 10.37
N PRO A 388 13.34 13.76 9.23
CA PRO A 388 11.94 13.37 9.04
C PRO A 388 11.40 12.43 10.14
N ALA A 389 12.20 11.46 10.62
CA ALA A 389 11.77 10.54 11.68
C ALA A 389 11.44 11.24 13.00
N GLU A 390 12.30 12.17 13.42
CA GLU A 390 12.12 12.96 14.64
C GLU A 390 10.90 13.87 14.52
N LEU A 391 10.68 14.47 13.34
CA LEU A 391 9.54 15.35 13.06
C LEU A 391 8.20 14.61 12.88
N VAL A 392 8.20 13.28 12.71
CA VAL A 392 6.96 12.48 12.74
C VAL A 392 6.45 12.37 14.17
N SER A 393 7.30 11.99 15.12
CA SER A 393 6.93 11.83 16.53
C SER A 393 8.11 12.14 17.44
N SER A 394 7.87 12.98 18.44
CA SER A 394 8.84 13.30 19.52
C SER A 394 8.92 12.23 20.61
N VAL A 395 7.96 11.30 20.62
CA VAL A 395 7.80 10.25 21.64
C VAL A 395 7.57 8.89 20.96
N PRO A 396 8.49 8.43 20.08
CA PRO A 396 8.30 7.21 19.30
C PRO A 396 8.17 5.99 20.22
N GLY A 397 7.11 5.21 20.02
CA GLY A 397 6.78 4.01 20.79
C GLY A 397 5.94 4.27 22.05
N GLU A 398 5.65 5.53 22.39
CA GLU A 398 4.93 5.89 23.62
C GLU A 398 3.49 6.36 23.37
N ALA A 399 3.02 6.43 22.11
CA ALA A 399 1.74 7.04 21.78
C ALA A 399 0.57 6.33 22.46
N ALA A 400 0.59 5.00 22.53
CA ALA A 400 -0.43 4.21 23.21
C ALA A 400 -0.60 4.62 24.67
N THR A 401 0.51 4.71 25.41
CA THR A 401 0.55 5.04 26.83
C THR A 401 0.07 6.47 27.07
N LEU A 402 0.57 7.43 26.29
CA LEU A 402 0.24 8.84 26.46
C LEU A 402 -1.22 9.12 26.11
N LEU A 403 -1.72 8.54 25.01
CA LEU A 403 -3.11 8.67 24.59
C LEU A 403 -4.06 8.01 25.59
N ARG A 404 -3.79 6.77 26.01
CA ARG A 404 -4.69 6.07 26.94
C ARG A 404 -4.76 6.81 28.27
N ARG A 405 -3.62 7.21 28.85
CA ARG A 405 -3.58 8.05 30.06
C ARG A 405 -4.43 9.31 29.90
N HIS A 406 -4.31 9.97 28.75
CA HIS A 406 -5.08 11.17 28.46
C HIS A 406 -6.59 10.90 28.36
N PHE A 407 -7.00 9.86 27.64
CA PHE A 407 -8.40 9.46 27.50
C PHE A 407 -9.04 9.13 28.83
N TYR A 408 -8.39 8.33 29.68
CA TYR A 408 -8.92 7.95 30.99
C TYR A 408 -9.06 9.14 31.94
N ARG A 409 -8.13 10.11 31.86
CA ARG A 409 -8.24 11.38 32.58
C ARG A 409 -9.49 12.17 32.17
N LEU A 410 -9.82 12.23 30.87
CA LEU A 410 -11.03 12.90 30.38
C LEU A 410 -12.31 12.14 30.76
N ILE A 411 -12.28 10.81 30.68
CA ILE A 411 -13.41 9.96 31.10
C ILE A 411 -13.70 10.09 32.61
N GLY A 412 -12.70 10.45 33.41
CA GLY A 412 -12.82 10.65 34.85
C GLY A 412 -12.79 9.35 35.67
N ILE A 413 -12.10 8.32 35.17
CA ILE A 413 -11.87 7.06 35.90
C ILE A 413 -10.38 6.67 35.85
N PRO A 414 -9.85 5.87 36.80
CA PRO A 414 -8.47 5.40 36.75
C PRO A 414 -8.19 4.54 35.51
N GLU A 415 -7.03 4.77 34.89
CA GLU A 415 -6.48 3.90 33.84
C GLU A 415 -6.26 2.47 34.39
N PRO A 416 -6.50 1.41 33.60
CA PRO A 416 -6.12 0.05 33.96
C PRO A 416 -4.60 -0.08 34.18
N ASP A 417 -4.19 -0.98 35.09
CA ASP A 417 -2.78 -1.24 35.41
C ASP A 417 -2.02 -1.91 34.24
N GLU A 418 -2.75 -2.57 33.35
CA GLU A 418 -2.19 -3.36 32.24
C GLU A 418 -1.62 -2.44 31.15
N PRO A 419 -0.54 -2.83 30.45
CA PRO A 419 0.10 -1.96 29.45
C PRO A 419 -0.84 -1.46 28.34
N ALA A 420 -0.64 -0.21 27.90
CA ALA A 420 -1.33 0.35 26.75
C ALA A 420 -0.72 -0.24 25.47
N LEU A 421 -1.52 -0.97 24.71
CA LEU A 421 -1.05 -1.68 23.52
C LEU A 421 -1.82 -1.21 22.28
N LEU A 422 -1.13 -1.11 21.14
CA LEU A 422 -1.72 -0.99 19.81
C LEU A 422 -1.74 -2.36 19.14
N ASP A 423 -2.65 -2.56 18.19
CA ASP A 423 -2.68 -3.82 17.47
C ASP A 423 -1.49 -3.95 16.51
N PRO A 424 -0.83 -5.12 16.46
CA PRO A 424 0.24 -5.35 15.50
C PRO A 424 -0.31 -5.20 14.07
N LEU A 425 0.56 -4.85 13.13
CA LEU A 425 0.19 -4.89 11.72
C LEU A 425 0.01 -6.36 11.29
N PRO A 426 -1.15 -6.76 10.74
CA PRO A 426 -1.35 -8.13 10.30
C PRO A 426 -0.42 -8.48 9.15
N LEU A 427 -0.09 -9.77 9.02
CA LEU A 427 0.59 -10.29 7.83
C LEU A 427 -0.45 -10.36 6.69
N PRO A 428 -0.27 -9.63 5.57
CA PRO A 428 -1.20 -9.70 4.45
C PRO A 428 -1.22 -11.11 3.85
N PRO A 429 -2.33 -11.52 3.20
CA PRO A 429 -2.36 -12.76 2.44
C PRO A 429 -1.26 -12.76 1.38
N TYR A 430 -0.75 -13.94 1.06
CA TYR A 430 0.21 -14.09 -0.04
C TYR A 430 -0.51 -13.95 -1.38
N GLU A 431 -0.10 -12.95 -2.17
CA GLU A 431 -0.60 -12.73 -3.53
C GLU A 431 0.51 -12.98 -4.54
N ARG A 432 0.44 -14.14 -5.23
CA ARG A 432 1.38 -14.43 -6.31
C ARG A 432 1.20 -13.45 -7.46
N THR A 433 2.30 -12.90 -7.97
CA THR A 433 2.28 -12.04 -9.15
C THR A 433 2.05 -12.88 -10.39
N VAL A 434 0.92 -12.66 -11.08
CA VAL A 434 0.64 -13.25 -12.39
C VAL A 434 0.76 -12.15 -13.44
N ARG A 435 1.62 -12.36 -14.44
CA ARG A 435 1.80 -11.41 -15.54
C ARG A 435 1.10 -11.94 -16.78
N THR A 436 -0.05 -11.36 -17.10
CA THR A 436 -0.82 -11.71 -18.30
C THR A 436 -0.53 -10.79 -19.47
N ALA A 437 0.15 -9.66 -19.25
CA ALA A 437 0.69 -8.86 -20.34
C ALA A 437 1.85 -9.62 -21.03
N PRO A 438 1.94 -9.60 -22.37
CA PRO A 438 3.03 -10.23 -23.10
C PRO A 438 4.40 -9.76 -22.59
N LEU A 439 5.31 -10.70 -22.36
CA LEU A 439 6.66 -10.41 -21.92
C LEU A 439 7.60 -10.43 -23.11
N ARG A 440 8.36 -9.34 -23.29
CA ARG A 440 9.55 -9.37 -24.14
C ARG A 440 10.73 -9.81 -23.28
N VAL A 441 11.40 -10.88 -23.69
CA VAL A 441 12.49 -11.48 -22.94
C VAL A 441 13.77 -11.30 -23.72
N VAL A 442 14.77 -10.67 -23.10
CA VAL A 442 16.12 -10.53 -23.65
C VAL A 442 17.03 -11.52 -22.94
N THR A 443 17.78 -12.30 -23.71
CA THR A 443 18.69 -13.32 -23.20
C THR A 443 20.10 -13.17 -23.75
N ARG A 444 21.09 -13.50 -22.93
CA ARG A 444 22.50 -13.53 -23.32
C ARG A 444 23.19 -14.76 -22.76
N LEU A 445 23.99 -15.43 -23.58
CA LEU A 445 24.79 -16.59 -23.21
C LEU A 445 26.26 -16.17 -23.13
N PRO A 446 26.75 -15.72 -21.96
CA PRO A 446 28.13 -15.29 -21.83
C PRO A 446 29.12 -16.48 -21.95
N PRO A 447 30.36 -16.25 -22.41
CA PRO A 447 31.35 -17.33 -22.63
C PRO A 447 31.73 -18.11 -21.36
N ASN A 448 31.55 -17.50 -20.18
CA ASN A 448 31.81 -18.13 -18.88
C ASN A 448 30.65 -19.01 -18.38
N GLY A 449 29.62 -19.21 -19.20
CA GLY A 449 28.48 -20.08 -18.92
C GLY A 449 27.33 -19.41 -18.18
N GLY A 450 26.20 -20.11 -18.16
CA GLY A 450 24.92 -19.59 -17.66
C GLY A 450 24.17 -18.77 -18.71
N ILE A 451 22.97 -18.30 -18.33
CA ILE A 451 22.07 -17.55 -19.21
C ILE A 451 21.59 -16.32 -18.46
N GLU A 452 21.94 -15.14 -18.95
CA GLU A 452 21.41 -13.87 -18.45
C GLU A 452 20.03 -13.65 -19.06
N VAL A 453 19.04 -13.33 -18.23
CA VAL A 453 17.65 -13.14 -18.66
C VAL A 453 17.08 -11.87 -18.05
N SER A 454 16.50 -11.03 -18.90
CA SER A 454 15.75 -9.83 -18.51
C SER A 454 14.37 -9.86 -19.17
N ARG A 455 13.30 -9.87 -18.36
CA ARG A 455 11.91 -9.89 -18.85
C ARG A 455 11.24 -8.54 -18.63
N TYR A 456 10.65 -7.98 -19.68
CA TYR A 456 9.95 -6.69 -19.66
C TYR A 456 8.50 -6.91 -20.07
N ALA A 457 7.55 -6.39 -19.28
CA ALA A 457 6.14 -6.60 -19.55
C ALA A 457 5.59 -5.50 -20.45
N ASP A 458 5.13 -5.92 -21.63
CA ASP A 458 4.47 -5.11 -22.65
C ASP A 458 5.23 -3.81 -23.01
N PRO A 459 6.52 -3.92 -23.39
CA PRO A 459 7.30 -2.75 -23.74
C PRO A 459 6.84 -2.15 -25.06
N ARG A 460 6.76 -0.80 -25.11
CA ARG A 460 6.34 -0.05 -26.31
C ARG A 460 7.39 -0.03 -27.41
N SER A 461 8.65 -0.24 -27.03
CA SER A 461 9.81 -0.30 -27.91
C SER A 461 10.67 -1.50 -27.50
N GLU A 462 11.55 -1.93 -28.40
CA GLU A 462 12.46 -3.02 -28.08
C GLU A 462 13.33 -2.64 -26.85
N PRO A 463 13.41 -3.50 -25.82
CA PRO A 463 14.24 -3.22 -24.65
C PRO A 463 15.70 -3.02 -25.06
N ALA A 464 16.35 -2.02 -24.46
CA ALA A 464 17.77 -1.78 -24.71
C ALA A 464 18.64 -2.92 -24.17
N GLY A 465 19.60 -3.39 -24.97
CA GLY A 465 20.59 -4.37 -24.56
C GLY A 465 21.09 -5.23 -25.73
N GLU A 466 22.26 -5.84 -25.56
CA GLU A 466 22.79 -6.87 -26.46
C GLU A 466 22.26 -8.25 -26.07
N GLY A 467 21.80 -9.03 -27.03
CA GLY A 467 21.33 -10.40 -26.83
C GLY A 467 20.23 -10.80 -27.83
N ASP A 468 19.82 -12.06 -27.74
CA ASP A 468 18.67 -12.59 -28.48
C ASP A 468 17.38 -12.32 -27.70
N ALA A 469 16.27 -12.14 -28.41
CA ALA A 469 15.01 -11.80 -27.78
C ALA A 469 13.82 -12.61 -28.30
N HIS A 470 13.01 -13.11 -27.37
CA HIS A 470 11.80 -13.90 -27.63
C HIS A 470 10.60 -13.34 -26.89
N THR A 471 9.41 -13.80 -27.26
CA THR A 471 8.13 -13.40 -26.67
C THR A 471 7.60 -14.52 -25.80
N ALA A 472 7.40 -14.25 -24.51
CA ALA A 472 6.77 -15.17 -23.57
C ALA A 472 5.39 -14.64 -23.16
N VAL A 473 4.35 -15.46 -23.26
CA VAL A 473 2.97 -15.02 -23.08
C VAL A 473 2.23 -15.97 -22.15
N HIS A 474 1.53 -15.41 -21.16
CA HIS A 474 0.60 -16.20 -20.35
C HIS A 474 -0.65 -16.54 -21.17
N GLU A 475 -1.17 -17.76 -21.05
CA GLU A 475 -2.35 -18.22 -21.82
C GLU A 475 -3.56 -17.26 -21.69
N ASP A 476 -3.85 -16.80 -20.48
CA ASP A 476 -4.91 -15.82 -20.19
C ASP A 476 -4.59 -14.35 -20.58
N THR A 477 -3.71 -14.13 -21.55
CA THR A 477 -3.46 -12.78 -22.08
C THR A 477 -4.72 -12.21 -22.76
N LEU A 478 -4.89 -10.89 -22.68
CA LEU A 478 -5.93 -10.18 -23.44
C LEU A 478 -5.53 -9.92 -24.90
N ASP A 479 -4.30 -10.25 -25.30
CA ASP A 479 -3.78 -10.06 -26.66
C ASP A 479 -3.64 -11.41 -27.38
N PRO A 480 -4.70 -11.88 -28.07
CA PRO A 480 -4.67 -13.15 -28.81
C PRO A 480 -3.67 -13.12 -29.97
N GLY A 481 -3.36 -11.95 -30.52
CA GLY A 481 -2.37 -11.79 -31.58
C GLY A 481 -0.96 -12.09 -31.07
N ARG A 482 -0.61 -11.56 -29.89
CA ARG A 482 0.65 -11.87 -29.22
C ARG A 482 0.72 -13.31 -28.74
N LEU A 483 -0.39 -13.90 -28.28
CA LEU A 483 -0.44 -15.31 -27.92
C LEU A 483 -0.14 -16.22 -29.13
N ALA A 484 -0.71 -15.90 -30.30
CA ALA A 484 -0.50 -16.68 -31.52
C ALA A 484 0.96 -16.66 -32.02
N LEU A 485 1.69 -15.58 -31.72
CA LEU A 485 3.09 -15.36 -32.13
C LEU A 485 4.10 -15.63 -31.01
N ALA A 486 3.66 -16.19 -29.87
CA ALA A 486 4.53 -16.40 -28.72
C ALA A 486 5.50 -17.56 -28.97
N ASP A 487 6.79 -17.35 -28.67
CA ASP A 487 7.81 -18.40 -28.67
C ASP A 487 7.66 -19.31 -27.44
N VAL A 488 7.21 -18.73 -26.33
CA VAL A 488 6.93 -19.41 -25.06
C VAL A 488 5.52 -19.10 -24.61
N ILE A 489 4.70 -20.12 -24.38
CA ILE A 489 3.37 -19.98 -23.77
C ILE A 489 3.39 -20.64 -22.41
N PHE A 490 2.92 -19.93 -21.38
CA PHE A 490 2.89 -20.47 -20.03
C PHE A 490 1.56 -20.22 -19.31
N ARG A 491 1.30 -21.00 -18.26
CA ARG A 491 0.21 -20.73 -17.33
C ARG A 491 0.52 -21.17 -15.91
N ASP A 492 -0.23 -20.64 -14.96
CA ASP A 492 -0.15 -21.01 -13.55
C ASP A 492 -1.36 -21.85 -13.11
N GLY A 493 -1.14 -22.97 -12.42
CA GLY A 493 -2.25 -23.72 -11.84
C GLY A 493 -1.84 -24.87 -10.94
N ALA A 494 -2.82 -25.43 -10.23
CA ALA A 494 -2.62 -26.69 -9.54
C ALA A 494 -2.45 -27.82 -10.56
N ALA A 495 -1.52 -28.75 -10.31
CA ALA A 495 -1.24 -29.85 -11.23
C ALA A 495 -2.44 -30.81 -11.40
N ASP A 496 -3.32 -30.87 -10.42
CA ASP A 496 -4.54 -31.67 -10.39
C ASP A 496 -5.81 -30.89 -10.82
N ASP A 497 -5.65 -29.68 -11.36
CA ASP A 497 -6.79 -28.88 -11.85
C ASP A 497 -7.45 -29.54 -13.07
N VAL A 498 -8.62 -30.11 -12.82
CA VAL A 498 -9.39 -30.90 -13.80
C VAL A 498 -9.77 -30.13 -15.06
N ARG A 499 -9.77 -28.78 -15.01
CA ARG A 499 -10.08 -27.93 -16.17
C ARG A 499 -9.02 -28.01 -17.27
N PHE A 500 -7.77 -28.33 -16.90
CA PHE A 500 -6.64 -28.40 -17.82
C PHE A 500 -6.20 -29.84 -18.12
N GLY A 501 -6.77 -30.83 -17.42
CA GLY A 501 -6.47 -32.25 -17.65
C GLY A 501 -5.04 -32.65 -17.30
N GLY A 502 -4.35 -31.85 -16.49
CA GLY A 502 -2.97 -32.05 -16.05
C GLY A 502 -1.93 -31.27 -16.88
N PRO A 503 -0.78 -30.91 -16.28
CA PRO A 503 0.33 -30.22 -16.96
C PRO A 503 0.80 -30.90 -18.25
N GLU A 504 0.87 -32.23 -18.26
CA GLU A 504 1.38 -33.05 -19.36
C GLU A 504 0.52 -32.88 -20.60
N ARG A 505 -0.80 -32.90 -20.39
CA ARG A 505 -1.82 -32.78 -21.45
C ARG A 505 -1.91 -31.34 -21.93
N TRP A 506 -2.03 -30.39 -21.01
CA TRP A 506 -2.13 -28.98 -21.35
C TRP A 506 -0.94 -28.52 -22.20
N THR A 507 0.29 -28.86 -21.80
CA THR A 507 1.49 -28.46 -22.56
C THR A 507 1.50 -29.02 -23.99
N ALA A 508 1.01 -30.25 -24.21
CA ALA A 508 0.90 -30.84 -25.55
C ALA A 508 -0.18 -30.16 -26.40
N GLU A 509 -1.33 -29.84 -25.80
CA GLU A 509 -2.42 -29.12 -26.47
C GLU A 509 -1.98 -27.71 -26.92
N ILE A 510 -1.20 -27.01 -26.10
CA ILE A 510 -0.67 -25.67 -26.44
C ILE A 510 0.27 -25.72 -27.65
N LEU A 511 1.24 -26.64 -27.69
CA LEU A 511 2.15 -26.77 -28.83
C LEU A 511 1.40 -27.16 -30.12
N THR A 512 0.33 -27.95 -29.99
CA THR A 512 -0.53 -28.32 -31.13
C THR A 512 -1.35 -27.12 -31.64
N ARG A 513 -1.86 -26.30 -30.72
CA ARG A 513 -2.73 -25.15 -31.02
C ARG A 513 -1.96 -23.93 -31.53
N HIS A 514 -0.71 -23.76 -31.09
CA HIS A 514 0.13 -22.61 -31.39
C HIS A 514 1.42 -23.05 -32.10
N PRO A 515 1.44 -23.13 -33.44
CA PRO A 515 2.59 -23.66 -34.20
C PRO A 515 3.90 -22.87 -34.07
N HIS A 516 3.82 -21.60 -33.63
CA HIS A 516 4.99 -20.75 -33.37
C HIS A 516 5.57 -20.93 -31.95
N CYS A 517 4.83 -21.59 -31.05
CA CYS A 517 5.27 -21.87 -29.70
C CYS A 517 6.31 -22.99 -29.71
N SER A 518 7.51 -22.71 -29.22
CA SER A 518 8.60 -23.67 -29.11
C SER A 518 8.65 -24.34 -27.73
N VAL A 519 8.13 -23.65 -26.71
CA VAL A 519 8.07 -24.16 -25.33
C VAL A 519 6.73 -23.83 -24.68
N ALA A 520 6.00 -24.86 -24.27
CA ALA A 520 4.79 -24.71 -23.47
C ALA A 520 5.08 -25.08 -22.01
N ALA A 521 4.75 -24.22 -21.06
CA ALA A 521 5.06 -24.45 -19.64
C ALA A 521 3.88 -24.27 -18.69
N PHE A 522 3.69 -25.26 -17.82
CA PHE A 522 2.71 -25.23 -16.75
C PHE A 522 3.43 -25.04 -15.41
N ILE A 523 3.22 -23.89 -14.77
CA ILE A 523 3.81 -23.57 -13.49
C ILE A 523 2.97 -24.24 -12.40
N THR A 524 3.56 -25.23 -11.73
CA THR A 524 2.87 -26.11 -10.77
C THR A 524 3.04 -25.67 -9.32
N GLY A 525 3.94 -24.73 -9.04
CA GLY A 525 4.20 -24.23 -7.70
C GLY A 525 5.20 -23.07 -7.65
N PRO A 526 5.55 -22.58 -6.45
CA PRO A 526 6.37 -21.38 -6.26
C PRO A 526 7.82 -21.45 -6.80
N GLY A 527 8.33 -22.62 -7.14
CA GLY A 527 9.68 -22.82 -7.68
C GLY A 527 9.76 -23.87 -8.79
N THR A 528 8.61 -24.45 -9.17
CA THR A 528 8.55 -25.64 -10.01
C THR A 528 7.62 -25.44 -11.20
N CYS A 529 8.03 -25.96 -12.35
CA CYS A 529 7.17 -26.04 -13.52
C CYS A 529 7.46 -27.28 -14.36
N LEU A 530 6.48 -27.69 -15.16
CA LEU A 530 6.62 -28.66 -16.21
C LEU A 530 6.63 -27.93 -17.56
N ALA A 531 7.67 -28.13 -18.36
CA ALA A 531 7.83 -27.51 -19.67
C ALA A 531 7.96 -28.59 -20.75
N ARG A 532 7.18 -28.49 -21.82
CA ARG A 532 7.30 -29.35 -22.99
C ARG A 532 8.04 -28.60 -24.08
N VAL A 533 9.04 -29.27 -24.65
CA VAL A 533 9.87 -28.75 -25.75
C VAL A 533 9.72 -29.68 -26.96
N GLY A 534 9.48 -29.15 -28.16
CA GLY A 534 9.36 -30.00 -29.35
C GLY A 534 8.83 -29.26 -30.56
N GLY A 535 9.32 -29.63 -31.75
CA GLY A 535 8.81 -29.11 -33.02
C GLY A 535 7.42 -29.67 -33.36
N THR A 536 6.71 -28.95 -34.23
CA THR A 536 5.29 -29.11 -34.63
C THR A 536 4.80 -30.53 -34.97
N ASN A 537 5.70 -31.51 -35.11
CA ASN A 537 5.41 -32.89 -35.54
C ASN A 537 5.95 -34.00 -34.62
N SER A 538 6.36 -33.70 -33.38
CA SER A 538 6.82 -34.70 -32.41
C SER A 538 6.08 -34.57 -31.07
N ALA A 539 5.96 -35.65 -30.30
CA ALA A 539 5.29 -35.65 -28.99
C ALA A 539 5.93 -34.68 -27.96
N GLY A 540 7.10 -34.11 -28.29
CA GLY A 540 7.88 -33.23 -27.44
C GLY A 540 8.45 -33.92 -26.20
N THR A 541 9.59 -33.46 -25.73
CA THR A 541 10.16 -33.91 -24.45
C THR A 541 9.55 -33.09 -23.33
N LEU A 542 9.03 -33.77 -22.29
CA LEU A 542 8.54 -33.10 -21.09
C LEU A 542 9.65 -33.03 -20.05
N LEU A 543 9.87 -31.82 -19.52
CA LEU A 543 10.91 -31.51 -18.56
C LEU A 543 10.29 -30.93 -17.29
N ARG A 544 10.78 -31.37 -16.15
CA ARG A 544 10.54 -30.74 -14.85
C ARG A 544 11.70 -29.82 -14.54
N LEU A 545 11.39 -28.56 -14.28
CA LEU A 545 12.34 -27.55 -13.84
C LEU A 545 12.06 -27.21 -12.38
N ASP A 546 13.09 -27.26 -11.56
CA ASP A 546 13.02 -26.96 -10.13
C ASP A 546 14.15 -25.99 -9.77
N GLY A 547 13.77 -24.73 -9.55
CA GLY A 547 14.69 -23.66 -9.12
C GLY A 547 14.80 -23.53 -7.60
N GLY A 548 14.12 -24.39 -6.85
CA GLY A 548 13.88 -24.20 -5.42
C GLY A 548 12.74 -23.21 -5.16
N ALA A 549 11.96 -23.50 -4.13
CA ALA A 549 10.90 -22.60 -3.70
C ALA A 549 11.46 -21.21 -3.39
N TRP A 550 10.79 -20.16 -3.88
CA TRP A 550 11.10 -18.77 -3.57
C TRP A 550 12.38 -18.20 -4.17
N ALA A 551 13.15 -18.96 -4.96
CA ALA A 551 14.39 -18.46 -5.57
C ALA A 551 14.12 -17.44 -6.70
N ALA A 552 13.28 -17.81 -7.66
CA ALA A 552 12.89 -16.99 -8.80
C ALA A 552 11.48 -17.38 -9.30
N ASP A 553 10.88 -16.57 -10.17
CA ASP A 553 9.65 -16.94 -10.88
C ASP A 553 9.91 -18.15 -11.80
N PRO A 554 9.18 -19.27 -11.69
CA PRO A 554 9.39 -20.43 -12.55
C PRO A 554 9.34 -20.13 -14.06
N ALA A 555 8.54 -19.15 -14.49
CA ALA A 555 8.47 -18.75 -15.91
C ALA A 555 9.78 -18.10 -16.42
N LEU A 556 10.65 -17.61 -15.52
CA LEU A 556 12.01 -17.19 -15.84
C LEU A 556 12.84 -18.37 -16.36
N HIS A 557 12.78 -19.50 -15.66
CA HIS A 557 13.56 -20.70 -16.01
C HIS A 557 13.13 -21.29 -17.35
N VAL A 558 11.84 -21.19 -17.67
CA VAL A 558 11.29 -21.57 -18.98
C VAL A 558 11.88 -20.71 -20.09
N SER A 559 12.02 -19.41 -19.87
CA SER A 559 12.66 -18.52 -20.84
C SER A 559 14.15 -18.81 -21.01
N ALA A 560 14.85 -19.17 -19.93
CA ALA A 560 16.24 -19.61 -20.01
C ALA A 560 16.38 -20.94 -20.77
N LEU A 561 15.46 -21.89 -20.53
CA LEU A 561 15.37 -23.14 -21.29
C LEU A 561 15.18 -22.87 -22.79
N HIS A 562 14.25 -21.99 -23.15
CA HIS A 562 14.04 -21.57 -24.54
C HIS A 562 15.32 -21.02 -25.16
N ALA A 563 16.01 -20.09 -24.49
CA ALA A 563 17.24 -19.47 -25.00
C ALA A 563 18.38 -20.49 -25.20
N HIS A 564 18.54 -21.46 -24.28
CA HIS A 564 19.53 -22.52 -24.44
C HIS A 564 19.29 -23.36 -25.70
N LEU A 565 18.03 -23.76 -25.93
CA LEU A 565 17.65 -24.57 -27.08
C LEU A 565 17.74 -23.78 -28.39
N ALA A 566 17.33 -22.51 -28.38
CA ALA A 566 17.43 -21.61 -29.53
C ALA A 566 18.89 -21.38 -29.97
N ALA A 567 19.83 -21.39 -29.02
CA ALA A 567 21.27 -21.33 -29.29
C ALA A 567 21.88 -22.68 -29.75
N GLY A 568 21.07 -23.72 -29.95
CA GLY A 568 21.51 -25.05 -30.40
C GLY A 568 21.95 -25.99 -29.28
N GLY A 569 21.77 -25.59 -28.01
CA GLY A 569 22.00 -26.45 -26.85
C GLY A 569 21.03 -27.64 -26.80
N LYS A 570 21.41 -28.69 -26.07
CA LYS A 570 20.68 -29.98 -26.06
C LYS A 570 20.05 -30.29 -24.71
N VAL A 571 18.93 -31.00 -24.73
CA VAL A 571 18.21 -31.42 -23.50
C VAL A 571 19.09 -32.32 -22.61
N GLU A 572 19.95 -33.15 -23.20
CA GLU A 572 20.87 -34.02 -22.48
C GLU A 572 21.88 -33.20 -21.65
N GLU A 573 22.32 -32.06 -22.15
CA GLU A 573 23.23 -31.16 -21.42
C GLU A 573 22.54 -30.56 -20.19
N LEU A 574 21.27 -30.15 -20.36
CA LEU A 574 20.45 -29.60 -19.29
C LEU A 574 20.15 -30.62 -18.19
N THR A 575 19.88 -31.87 -18.57
CA THR A 575 19.58 -32.93 -17.59
C THR A 575 20.83 -33.41 -16.86
N ALA A 576 22.01 -33.30 -17.48
CA ALA A 576 23.28 -33.63 -16.84
C ALA A 576 23.77 -32.53 -15.88
N ALA A 577 23.65 -31.26 -16.27
CA ALA A 577 24.29 -30.14 -15.55
C ALA A 577 23.31 -29.13 -14.91
N GLY A 578 22.01 -29.20 -15.24
CA GLY A 578 21.02 -28.19 -14.87
C GLY A 578 21.16 -26.89 -15.68
N LEU A 579 20.43 -25.85 -15.24
CA LEU A 579 20.55 -24.49 -15.76
C LEU A 579 21.12 -23.56 -14.69
N THR A 580 21.98 -22.64 -15.12
CA THR A 580 22.39 -21.48 -14.32
C THR A 580 21.78 -20.24 -14.96
N VAL A 581 20.84 -19.59 -14.27
CA VAL A 581 20.10 -18.42 -14.77
C VAL A 581 20.51 -17.19 -13.98
N ARG A 582 20.78 -16.07 -14.67
CA ARG A 582 21.24 -14.82 -14.05
C ARG A 582 20.22 -13.71 -14.29
N THR A 583 19.82 -13.02 -13.22
CA THR A 583 18.94 -11.83 -13.28
C THR A 583 19.59 -10.69 -12.50
N GLY A 584 19.94 -9.61 -13.20
CA GLY A 584 20.75 -8.54 -12.61
C GLY A 584 22.03 -9.08 -11.96
N ARG A 585 22.11 -8.98 -10.63
CA ARG A 585 23.26 -9.48 -9.83
C ARG A 585 23.04 -10.86 -9.21
N HIS A 586 21.90 -11.49 -9.44
CA HIS A 586 21.51 -12.75 -8.81
C HIS A 586 21.71 -13.93 -9.76
N THR A 587 22.10 -15.07 -9.20
CA THR A 587 22.29 -16.32 -9.93
C THR A 587 21.42 -17.41 -9.30
N HIS A 588 20.65 -18.07 -10.13
CA HIS A 588 19.70 -19.13 -9.77
C HIS A 588 20.17 -20.44 -10.39
N ARG A 589 20.17 -21.51 -9.61
CA ARG A 589 20.45 -22.86 -10.11
C ARG A 589 19.14 -23.60 -10.25
N VAL A 590 18.94 -24.23 -11.40
CA VAL A 590 17.71 -24.96 -11.72
C VAL A 590 18.08 -26.38 -12.05
N THR A 591 17.46 -27.31 -11.35
CA THR A 591 17.54 -28.73 -11.69
C THR A 591 16.58 -29.00 -12.83
N VAL A 592 17.04 -29.71 -13.85
CA VAL A 592 16.22 -30.11 -15.00
C VAL A 592 16.19 -31.63 -15.05
N THR A 593 15.01 -32.24 -15.03
CA THR A 593 14.85 -33.69 -15.15
C THR A 593 13.81 -34.02 -16.21
N ILE A 594 13.99 -35.11 -16.96
CA ILE A 594 12.93 -35.64 -17.82
C ILE A 594 11.76 -36.06 -16.92
N ALA A 595 10.55 -35.63 -17.28
CA ALA A 595 9.33 -36.03 -16.61
C ALA A 595 8.65 -37.13 -17.42
N ASP A 596 8.40 -38.27 -16.80
CA ASP A 596 7.59 -39.31 -17.42
C ASP A 596 6.15 -38.82 -17.58
N PRO A 597 5.50 -39.03 -18.74
CA PRO A 597 4.07 -38.78 -18.85
C PRO A 597 3.37 -39.71 -17.85
N ALA A 598 2.67 -39.13 -16.87
CA ALA A 598 1.89 -39.92 -15.93
C ALA A 598 0.97 -40.88 -16.71
N PRO A 599 0.89 -42.17 -16.34
CA PRO A 599 0.05 -43.12 -17.05
C PRO A 599 -1.40 -42.61 -17.00
N VAL A 600 -1.95 -42.31 -18.18
CA VAL A 600 -3.36 -41.98 -18.33
C VAL A 600 -4.14 -43.23 -17.94
N THR A 601 -4.59 -43.32 -16.68
CA THR A 601 -5.56 -44.34 -16.29
C THR A 601 -6.80 -44.14 -17.14
N PRO A 602 -7.20 -45.13 -17.98
CA PRO A 602 -8.43 -45.03 -18.73
C PRO A 602 -9.58 -44.93 -17.73
N ARG A 603 -10.39 -43.87 -17.81
CA ARG A 603 -11.66 -43.83 -17.09
C ARG A 603 -12.45 -45.07 -17.53
N ALA A 604 -12.84 -45.91 -16.55
CA ALA A 604 -13.80 -46.98 -16.78
C ALA A 604 -15.07 -46.36 -17.40
N ARG A 605 -15.55 -47.00 -18.47
CA ARG A 605 -16.69 -46.57 -19.28
C ARG A 605 -17.97 -46.45 -18.48
#